data_AF-A0A1Z9JET8-F1
#
_entry.id   AF-A0A1Z9JET8-F1
#
_cell.length_a   1.000
_cell.length_b   1.000
_cell.length_c   1.000
_cell.angle_alpha   90.00
_cell.angle_beta   90.00
_cell.angle_gamma   90.00
#
_symmetry.space_group_name_H-M   'P 1'
#
loop_
_entity.id
_entity.type
_entity.pdbx_description
1 polymer ?
#
loop_
_entity_poly.entity_id
_entity_poly.type
_entity_poly.pdbx_seq_one_letter_code
_entity_poly.pdbx_strand_id
1 'polypeptide(L)'
;MLKIGVPAILFLLMLGVWVRAAESGFADYYRGDFPHALMDLRQKGDEGNAYAAYLVGQIYAAGKTGAPNSDLALEWYGKAAFHGSIAAPFSYLAHQLKSKDRPRSFCDDYEEVMRLSARVQSIYAYLFLSSYHSGGVCDAPNMIKSAYYLHLATSLDRAFGHNRDSLVGQLSEEQRQRLVKLLQQKVMPISERKFLTHFAKTVRR
;
A
#
# COMPACT_ATOMS: atom_id res chain seq x y z
N MET A 1 37.61 37.27 6.08
CA MET A 1 36.21 37.48 6.53
C MET A 1 35.32 37.48 5.30
N LEU A 2 34.47 36.46 5.13
CA LEU A 2 33.59 36.32 3.97
C LEU A 2 32.39 37.26 4.13
N LYS A 3 32.31 38.34 3.36
CA LYS A 3 31.15 39.26 3.37
C LYS A 3 29.99 38.63 2.62
N ILE A 4 29.10 37.95 3.34
CA ILE A 4 27.83 37.48 2.76
C ILE A 4 27.00 38.72 2.47
N GLY A 5 26.77 39.02 1.19
CA GLY A 5 25.95 40.17 0.79
C GLY A 5 24.49 39.96 1.19
N VAL A 6 23.81 41.04 1.54
CA VAL A 6 22.35 41.09 1.83
C VAL A 6 21.48 40.31 0.80
N PRO A 7 21.80 40.28 -0.51
CA PRO A 7 21.05 39.46 -1.49
C PRO A 7 21.12 37.95 -1.21
N ALA A 8 22.26 37.45 -0.74
CA ALA A 8 22.42 36.03 -0.41
C ALA A 8 21.64 35.65 0.85
N ILE A 9 21.50 36.57 1.81
CA ILE A 9 20.65 36.36 3.00
C ILE A 9 19.17 36.32 2.61
N LEU A 10 18.71 37.23 1.74
CA LEU A 10 17.32 37.21 1.25
C LEU A 10 17.02 35.96 0.43
N PHE A 11 17.97 35.50 -0.40
CA PHE A 11 17.83 34.25 -1.14
C PHE A 11 17.76 33.03 -0.21
N LEU A 12 18.58 32.98 0.84
CA LEU A 12 18.54 31.90 1.85
C LEU A 12 17.26 31.93 2.71
N LEU A 13 16.74 33.12 3.03
CA LEU A 13 15.47 33.27 3.73
C LEU A 13 14.29 32.83 2.86
N MET A 14 14.31 33.16 1.56
CA MET A 14 13.32 32.66 0.62
C MET A 14 13.43 31.14 0.46
N LEU A 15 14.63 30.57 0.34
CA LEU A 15 14.81 29.11 0.34
C LEU A 15 14.24 28.44 1.60
N GLY A 16 14.42 29.02 2.78
CA GLY A 16 13.87 28.48 4.03
C GLY A 16 12.33 28.49 4.09
N VAL A 17 11.69 29.50 3.49
CA VAL A 17 10.22 29.57 3.36
C VAL A 17 9.70 28.55 2.35
N TRP A 18 10.38 28.41 1.20
CA TRP A 18 10.02 27.41 0.18
C TRP A 18 10.21 25.97 0.67
N VAL A 19 11.27 25.68 1.44
CA VAL A 19 11.47 24.35 2.05
C VAL A 19 10.40 24.03 3.08
N ARG A 20 10.00 25.00 3.93
CA ARG A 20 8.90 24.80 4.89
C ARG A 20 7.55 24.58 4.21
N ALA A 21 7.27 25.28 3.12
CA ALA A 21 6.08 25.05 2.28
C ALA A 21 6.15 23.71 1.52
N ALA A 22 7.34 23.17 1.27
CA ALA A 22 7.51 21.90 0.56
C ALA A 22 7.33 20.65 1.44
N GLU A 23 7.20 20.77 2.77
CA GLU A 23 6.98 19.60 3.67
C GLU A 23 5.67 19.64 4.46
N SER A 24 4.88 20.71 4.37
CA SER A 24 3.64 20.90 5.16
C SER A 24 2.65 19.75 4.98
N GLY A 25 2.33 19.37 3.74
CA GLY A 25 1.29 18.37 3.47
C GLY A 25 1.48 17.01 4.16
N PHE A 26 2.73 16.53 4.33
CA PHE A 26 2.97 15.27 5.05
C PHE A 26 2.76 15.45 6.55
N ALA A 27 3.26 16.54 7.13
CA ALA A 27 3.05 16.85 8.54
C ALA A 27 1.57 17.04 8.86
N ASP A 28 0.82 17.70 7.97
CA ASP A 28 -0.62 17.91 8.10
C ASP A 28 -1.38 16.59 8.06
N TYR A 29 -0.98 15.66 7.18
CA TYR A 29 -1.54 14.31 7.14
C TYR A 29 -1.39 13.58 8.48
N TYR A 30 -0.18 13.58 9.06
CA TYR A 30 0.07 12.90 10.33
C TYR A 30 -0.55 13.60 11.55
N ARG A 31 -0.79 14.92 11.44
CA ARG A 31 -1.54 15.68 12.45
C ARG A 31 -3.06 15.57 12.29
N GLY A 32 -3.54 14.97 11.20
CA GLY A 32 -4.96 14.80 10.90
C GLY A 32 -5.63 16.02 10.27
N ASP A 33 -4.85 17.02 9.83
CA ASP A 33 -5.36 18.15 9.05
C ASP A 33 -5.46 17.76 7.57
N PHE A 34 -6.44 16.90 7.28
CA PHE A 34 -6.61 16.33 5.95
C PHE A 34 -6.96 17.33 4.85
N PRO A 35 -7.72 18.43 5.10
CA PRO A 35 -7.94 19.45 4.08
C PRO A 35 -6.65 20.12 3.60
N HIS A 36 -5.79 20.58 4.52
CA HIS A 36 -4.49 21.18 4.15
C HIS A 36 -3.55 20.14 3.54
N ALA A 37 -3.50 18.94 4.14
CA ALA A 37 -2.72 17.83 3.60
C ALA A 37 -3.12 17.50 2.15
N LEU A 38 -4.42 17.42 1.85
CA LEU A 38 -4.92 17.08 0.53
C LEU A 38 -4.48 18.11 -0.51
N MET A 39 -4.52 19.39 -0.18
CA MET A 39 -4.11 20.46 -1.09
C MET A 39 -2.64 20.29 -1.52
N ASP A 40 -1.74 20.13 -0.55
CA ASP A 40 -0.30 20.03 -0.80
C ASP A 40 0.12 18.67 -1.39
N LEU A 41 -0.47 17.58 -0.90
CA LEU A 41 -0.12 16.22 -1.33
C LEU A 41 -0.62 15.93 -2.74
N ARG A 42 -1.72 16.54 -3.20
CA ARG A 42 -2.18 16.41 -4.59
C ARG A 42 -1.14 16.95 -5.56
N GLN A 43 -0.65 18.18 -5.32
CA GLN A 43 0.39 18.78 -6.16
C GLN A 43 1.64 17.88 -6.20
N LYS A 44 2.12 17.41 -5.05
CA LYS A 44 3.30 16.52 -4.99
C LYS A 44 3.08 15.21 -5.72
N GLY A 45 1.89 14.62 -5.57
CA GLY A 45 1.51 13.41 -6.27
C GLY A 45 1.44 13.63 -7.78
N ASP A 46 0.96 14.80 -8.22
CA ASP A 46 0.95 15.22 -9.63
C ASP A 46 2.37 15.40 -10.21
N GLU A 47 3.30 15.88 -9.39
CA GLU A 47 4.73 15.98 -9.71
C GLU A 47 5.46 14.61 -9.65
N GLY A 48 4.74 13.52 -9.35
CA GLY A 48 5.25 12.16 -9.39
C GLY A 48 5.75 11.62 -8.04
N ASN A 49 5.48 12.30 -6.93
CA ASN A 49 5.75 11.75 -5.60
C ASN A 49 4.78 10.61 -5.29
N ALA A 50 5.27 9.37 -5.40
CA ALA A 50 4.49 8.16 -5.20
C ALA A 50 3.86 8.05 -3.81
N TYR A 51 4.56 8.53 -2.77
CA TYR A 51 4.05 8.48 -1.41
C TYR A 51 2.94 9.52 -1.19
N ALA A 52 3.10 10.74 -1.71
CA ALA A 52 2.06 11.75 -1.66
C ALA A 52 0.79 11.28 -2.39
N ALA A 53 0.92 10.73 -3.61
CA ALA A 53 -0.21 10.15 -4.34
C ALA A 53 -0.88 9.01 -3.56
N TYR A 54 -0.10 8.17 -2.87
CA TYR A 54 -0.63 7.12 -2.01
C TYR A 54 -1.44 7.69 -0.83
N LEU A 55 -0.95 8.72 -0.15
CA LEU A 55 -1.65 9.39 0.95
C LEU A 55 -2.94 10.06 0.46
N VAL A 56 -2.92 10.69 -0.71
CA VAL A 56 -4.14 11.24 -1.33
C VAL A 56 -5.18 10.14 -1.58
N GLY A 57 -4.76 8.98 -2.08
CA GLY A 57 -5.64 7.82 -2.23
C GLY A 57 -6.26 7.38 -0.89
N GLN A 58 -5.50 7.42 0.21
CA GLN A 58 -6.02 7.13 1.55
C GLN A 58 -7.02 8.18 2.04
N ILE A 59 -6.78 9.47 1.78
CA ILE A 59 -7.70 10.56 2.13
C ILE A 59 -9.06 10.34 1.47
N TYR A 60 -9.07 10.03 0.16
CA TYR A 60 -10.30 9.77 -0.58
C TYR A 60 -10.98 8.46 -0.16
N ALA A 61 -10.21 7.38 0.01
CA ALA A 61 -10.74 6.07 0.41
C ALA A 61 -11.45 6.13 1.77
N ALA A 62 -10.93 6.94 2.70
CA ALA A 62 -11.45 7.06 4.04
C ALA A 62 -12.43 8.23 4.24
N GLY A 63 -12.70 9.04 3.21
CA GLY A 63 -13.58 10.20 3.32
C GLY A 63 -13.10 11.22 4.36
N LYS A 64 -11.79 11.50 4.39
CA LYS A 64 -11.22 12.40 5.41
C LYS A 64 -11.50 13.89 5.19
N THR A 65 -11.93 14.24 3.98
CA THR A 65 -12.28 15.62 3.59
C THR A 65 -13.72 15.71 3.04
N GLY A 66 -14.57 14.71 3.32
CA GLY A 66 -15.93 14.62 2.80
C GLY A 66 -16.45 13.19 2.81
N ALA A 67 -17.40 12.86 1.94
CA ALA A 67 -17.79 11.46 1.75
C ALA A 67 -16.62 10.66 1.12
N PRO A 68 -16.45 9.36 1.48
CA PRO A 68 -15.51 8.50 0.78
C PRO A 68 -15.75 8.51 -0.73
N ASN A 69 -14.68 8.64 -1.50
CA ASN A 69 -14.74 8.62 -2.96
C ASN A 69 -13.86 7.47 -3.49
N SER A 70 -14.52 6.41 -3.95
CA SER A 70 -13.85 5.18 -4.39
C SER A 70 -13.06 5.38 -5.67
N ASP A 71 -13.66 6.05 -6.65
CA ASP A 71 -13.06 6.28 -7.97
C ASP A 71 -11.77 7.09 -7.84
N LEU A 72 -11.81 8.19 -7.08
CA LEU A 72 -10.62 8.99 -6.81
C LEU A 72 -9.58 8.18 -6.03
N ALA A 73 -9.97 7.39 -5.03
CA ALA A 73 -9.02 6.55 -4.30
C ALA A 73 -8.27 5.60 -5.23
N LEU A 74 -8.99 4.90 -6.11
CA LEU A 74 -8.43 3.96 -7.08
C LEU A 74 -7.53 4.67 -8.11
N GLU A 75 -7.94 5.84 -8.59
CA GLU A 75 -7.12 6.68 -9.48
C GLU A 75 -5.79 7.05 -8.83
N TRP A 76 -5.82 7.58 -7.60
CA TRP A 76 -4.63 8.02 -6.87
C TRP A 76 -3.73 6.85 -6.45
N TYR A 77 -4.29 5.69 -6.09
CA TYR A 77 -3.49 4.48 -5.88
C TYR A 77 -2.85 3.98 -7.18
N GLY A 78 -3.57 4.02 -8.31
CA GLY A 78 -3.01 3.70 -9.62
C GLY A 78 -1.83 4.61 -9.98
N LYS A 79 -1.97 5.92 -9.73
CA LYS A 79 -0.90 6.91 -9.90
C LYS A 79 0.30 6.64 -8.99
N ALA A 80 0.05 6.38 -7.70
CA ALA A 80 1.11 6.05 -6.75
C ALA A 80 1.89 4.79 -7.17
N ALA A 81 1.19 3.75 -7.63
CA ALA A 81 1.82 2.52 -8.13
C ALA A 81 2.66 2.79 -9.39
N PHE A 82 2.17 3.62 -10.31
CA PHE A 82 2.90 4.03 -11.51
C PHE A 82 4.23 4.74 -11.17
N HIS A 83 4.23 5.57 -10.13
CA HIS A 83 5.42 6.28 -9.65
C HIS A 83 6.30 5.47 -8.68
N GLY A 84 5.99 4.19 -8.42
CA GLY A 84 6.88 3.31 -7.66
C GLY A 84 6.42 2.96 -6.25
N SER A 85 5.22 3.36 -5.81
CA SER A 85 4.73 3.01 -4.48
C SER A 85 4.32 1.54 -4.43
N ILE A 86 5.10 0.71 -3.71
CA ILE A 86 4.77 -0.71 -3.55
C ILE A 86 3.53 -0.96 -2.68
N ALA A 87 3.19 -0.02 -1.79
CA ALA A 87 1.99 -0.12 -0.96
C ALA A 87 0.70 0.09 -1.78
N ALA A 88 0.76 0.91 -2.84
CA ALA A 88 -0.42 1.37 -3.55
C ALA A 88 -1.22 0.26 -4.27
N PRO A 89 -0.60 -0.74 -4.95
CA PRO A 89 -1.33 -1.88 -5.51
C PRO A 89 -2.17 -2.61 -4.46
N PHE A 90 -1.66 -2.78 -3.25
CA PHE A 90 -2.35 -3.51 -2.20
C PHE A 90 -3.50 -2.71 -1.59
N SER A 91 -3.34 -1.40 -1.45
CA SER A 91 -4.45 -0.53 -1.06
C SER A 91 -5.51 -0.42 -2.15
N TYR A 92 -5.12 -0.39 -3.42
CA TYR A 92 -6.03 -0.47 -4.56
C TYR A 92 -6.86 -1.76 -4.50
N LEU A 93 -6.21 -2.92 -4.39
CA LEU A 93 -6.89 -4.21 -4.34
C LEU A 93 -7.77 -4.33 -3.10
N ALA A 94 -7.27 -3.96 -1.92
CA ALA A 94 -8.05 -3.97 -0.69
C ALA A 94 -9.29 -3.08 -0.79
N HIS A 95 -9.18 -1.95 -1.48
CA HIS A 95 -10.30 -1.06 -1.73
C HIS A 95 -11.33 -1.69 -2.67
N GLN A 96 -10.89 -2.28 -3.79
CA GLN A 96 -11.77 -3.04 -4.69
C GLN A 96 -12.51 -4.18 -3.98
N LEU A 97 -11.82 -4.93 -3.11
CA LEU A 97 -12.45 -6.03 -2.35
C LEU A 97 -13.60 -5.56 -1.43
N LYS A 98 -13.56 -4.31 -0.97
CA LYS A 98 -14.61 -3.71 -0.13
C LYS A 98 -15.68 -2.97 -0.91
N SER A 99 -15.38 -2.56 -2.14
CA SER A 99 -16.32 -1.80 -2.98
C SER A 99 -17.53 -2.65 -3.37
N LYS A 100 -18.72 -2.04 -3.28
CA LYS A 100 -19.96 -2.65 -3.77
C LYS A 100 -20.01 -2.70 -5.30
N ASP A 101 -19.30 -1.78 -5.95
CA ASP A 101 -19.27 -1.60 -7.40
C ASP A 101 -18.06 -2.32 -8.03
N ARG A 102 -17.43 -3.25 -7.30
CA ARG A 102 -16.32 -4.05 -7.80
C ARG A 102 -16.72 -4.77 -9.10
N PRO A 103 -15.85 -4.77 -10.14
CA PRO A 103 -16.11 -5.52 -11.37
C PRO A 103 -16.37 -7.00 -11.10
N ARG A 104 -17.33 -7.59 -11.82
CA ARG A 104 -17.61 -9.04 -11.73
C ARG A 104 -16.40 -9.90 -12.11
N SER A 105 -15.61 -9.41 -13.05
CA SER A 105 -14.37 -10.03 -13.55
C SER A 105 -13.17 -9.83 -12.61
N PHE A 106 -13.31 -9.14 -11.47
CA PHE A 106 -12.19 -8.78 -10.60
C PHE A 106 -11.24 -9.96 -10.29
N CYS A 107 -11.80 -11.14 -10.00
CA CYS A 107 -11.00 -12.29 -9.66
C CYS A 107 -10.12 -12.76 -10.82
N ASP A 108 -10.65 -12.69 -12.04
CA ASP A 108 -9.94 -13.05 -13.27
C ASP A 108 -8.94 -11.94 -13.66
N ASP A 109 -9.37 -10.67 -13.57
CA ASP A 109 -8.57 -9.50 -13.96
C ASP A 109 -7.30 -9.37 -13.12
N TYR A 110 -7.38 -9.70 -11.83
CA TYR A 110 -6.27 -9.56 -10.88
C TYR A 110 -5.62 -10.88 -10.48
N GLU A 111 -6.01 -12.03 -11.02
CA GLU A 111 -5.46 -13.35 -10.65
C GLU A 111 -3.92 -13.35 -10.69
N GLU A 112 -3.35 -12.90 -11.80
CA GLU A 112 -1.92 -12.86 -12.00
C GLU A 112 -1.25 -11.84 -11.07
N VAL A 113 -1.89 -10.69 -10.82
CA VAL A 113 -1.41 -9.71 -9.83
C VAL A 113 -1.35 -10.34 -8.44
N MET A 114 -2.39 -11.06 -8.00
CA MET A 114 -2.41 -11.77 -6.72
C MET A 114 -1.28 -12.81 -6.64
N ARG A 115 -1.07 -13.57 -7.72
CA ARG A 115 -0.01 -14.58 -7.80
C ARG A 115 1.38 -13.97 -7.72
N LEU A 116 1.61 -12.85 -8.41
CA LEU A 116 2.88 -12.12 -8.36
C LEU A 116 3.10 -11.45 -6.99
N SER A 117 2.04 -10.99 -6.33
CA SER A 117 2.09 -10.40 -4.99
C SER A 117 2.75 -11.31 -3.97
N ALA A 118 2.49 -12.62 -4.04
CA ALA A 118 3.08 -13.62 -3.14
C ALA A 118 4.61 -13.75 -3.29
N ARG A 119 5.17 -13.20 -4.38
CA ARG A 119 6.60 -13.26 -4.70
C ARG A 119 7.31 -11.93 -4.48
N VAL A 120 6.55 -10.87 -4.17
CA VAL A 120 7.12 -9.59 -3.75
C VAL A 120 7.38 -9.69 -2.25
N GLN A 121 8.63 -9.54 -1.83
CA GLN A 121 9.02 -9.56 -0.42
C GLN A 121 8.63 -8.24 0.27
N SER A 122 7.34 -7.96 0.31
CA SER A 122 6.77 -6.73 0.85
C SER A 122 5.78 -7.05 1.95
N ILE A 123 5.93 -6.32 3.07
CA ILE A 123 5.01 -6.45 4.20
C ILE A 123 3.57 -6.13 3.78
N TYR A 124 3.37 -5.13 2.91
CA TYR A 124 2.05 -4.76 2.38
C TYR A 124 1.42 -5.89 1.58
N ALA A 125 2.21 -6.59 0.76
CA ALA A 125 1.74 -7.72 -0.02
C ALA A 125 1.28 -8.87 0.88
N TYR A 126 2.08 -9.22 1.87
CA TYR A 126 1.78 -10.33 2.78
C TYR A 126 0.59 -10.03 3.68
N LEU A 127 0.46 -8.81 4.21
CA LEU A 127 -0.72 -8.43 4.98
C LEU A 127 -1.99 -8.43 4.13
N PHE A 128 -1.90 -7.93 2.90
CA PHE A 128 -3.01 -7.98 1.95
C PHE A 128 -3.42 -9.43 1.64
N LEU A 129 -2.47 -10.30 1.30
CA LEU A 129 -2.74 -11.71 0.99
C LEU A 129 -3.27 -12.49 2.20
N SER A 130 -2.79 -12.17 3.40
CA SER A 130 -3.32 -12.72 4.64
C SER A 130 -4.80 -12.38 4.82
N SER A 131 -5.16 -11.10 4.63
CA SER A 131 -6.54 -10.63 4.70
C SER A 131 -7.41 -11.17 3.56
N TYR A 132 -6.85 -11.29 2.35
CA TYR A 132 -7.56 -11.80 1.18
C TYR A 132 -7.98 -13.27 1.40
N HIS A 133 -7.06 -14.12 1.85
CA HIS A 133 -7.36 -15.52 2.10
C HIS A 133 -8.20 -15.74 3.35
N SER A 134 -8.10 -14.91 4.38
CA SER A 134 -9.00 -15.05 5.54
C SER A 134 -10.43 -14.65 5.19
N GLY A 135 -10.62 -13.64 4.33
CA GLY A 135 -11.94 -13.18 3.89
C GLY A 135 -12.64 -14.11 2.92
N GLY A 136 -11.89 -14.82 2.06
CA GLY A 136 -12.44 -15.73 1.06
C GLY A 136 -13.31 -15.04 0.01
N VAL A 137 -12.70 -14.14 -0.79
CA VAL A 137 -13.45 -13.32 -1.75
C VAL A 137 -13.61 -13.99 -3.12
N CYS A 138 -12.50 -14.45 -3.71
CA CYS A 138 -12.52 -15.19 -4.99
C CYS A 138 -12.43 -16.70 -4.80
N ASP A 139 -12.00 -17.13 -3.62
CA ASP A 139 -11.91 -18.52 -3.19
C ASP A 139 -12.55 -18.68 -1.80
N ALA A 140 -12.81 -19.91 -1.37
CA ALA A 140 -13.29 -20.14 -0.01
C ALA A 140 -12.22 -19.70 1.02
N PRO A 141 -12.61 -19.19 2.19
CA PRO A 141 -11.66 -18.78 3.22
C PRO A 141 -10.60 -19.85 3.52
N ASN A 142 -9.34 -19.42 3.57
CA ASN A 142 -8.18 -20.29 3.73
C ASN A 142 -7.26 -19.81 4.86
N MET A 143 -7.54 -20.29 6.08
CA MET A 143 -6.78 -19.91 7.28
C MET A 143 -5.32 -20.39 7.26
N ILE A 144 -5.01 -21.47 6.54
CA ILE A 144 -3.62 -21.95 6.40
C ILE A 144 -2.81 -20.95 5.57
N LYS A 145 -3.31 -20.52 4.41
CA LYS A 145 -2.66 -19.49 3.59
C LYS A 145 -2.62 -18.15 4.31
N SER A 146 -3.69 -17.79 5.02
CA SER A 146 -3.70 -16.56 5.82
C SER A 146 -2.58 -16.54 6.88
N ALA A 147 -2.42 -17.64 7.62
CA ALA A 147 -1.35 -17.81 8.60
C ALA A 147 0.05 -17.86 7.96
N TYR A 148 0.18 -18.47 6.78
CA TYR A 148 1.42 -18.47 6.00
C TYR A 148 1.88 -17.06 5.66
N TYR A 149 1.00 -16.23 5.08
CA TYR A 149 1.38 -14.87 4.75
C TYR A 149 1.63 -14.00 5.99
N LEU A 150 0.89 -14.24 7.08
CA LEU A 150 1.16 -13.55 8.34
C LEU A 150 2.52 -13.96 8.94
N HIS A 151 2.94 -15.22 8.77
CA HIS A 151 4.29 -15.64 9.13
C HIS A 151 5.35 -14.95 8.26
N LEU A 152 5.15 -14.85 6.94
CA LEU A 152 6.07 -14.10 6.08
C LEU A 152 6.13 -12.61 6.46
N ALA A 153 4.99 -12.00 6.81
CA ALA A 153 4.95 -10.66 7.37
C ALA A 153 5.80 -10.54 8.64
N THR A 154 5.73 -11.53 9.56
CA THR A 154 6.55 -11.53 10.78
C THR A 154 8.05 -11.66 10.55
N SER A 155 8.47 -12.26 9.43
CA SER A 155 9.89 -12.32 9.06
C SER A 155 10.44 -10.96 8.61
N LEU A 156 9.57 -10.05 8.17
CA LEU A 156 9.94 -8.68 7.80
C LEU A 156 9.78 -7.72 8.98
N ASP A 157 8.73 -7.89 9.78
CA ASP A 157 8.45 -7.07 10.96
C ASP A 157 7.80 -7.89 12.08
N ARG A 158 8.47 -7.93 13.24
CA ARG A 158 8.03 -8.71 14.41
C ARG A 158 6.72 -8.19 15.02
N ALA A 159 6.29 -6.97 14.71
CA ALA A 159 5.03 -6.40 15.21
C ALA A 159 3.80 -7.28 14.90
N PHE A 160 3.86 -8.07 13.82
CA PHE A 160 2.77 -8.96 13.42
C PHE A 160 2.79 -10.33 14.14
N GLY A 161 3.73 -10.56 15.06
CA GLY A 161 3.93 -11.83 15.75
C GLY A 161 2.69 -12.26 16.53
N HIS A 162 2.07 -11.33 17.24
CA HIS A 162 0.86 -11.60 18.00
C HIS A 162 -0.31 -12.05 17.12
N ASN A 163 -0.56 -11.34 16.01
CA ASN A 163 -1.60 -11.71 15.05
C ASN A 163 -1.34 -13.11 14.46
N ARG A 164 -0.07 -13.43 14.14
CA ARG A 164 0.35 -14.74 13.66
C ARG A 164 0.07 -15.83 14.69
N ASP A 165 0.53 -15.64 15.92
CA ASP A 165 0.38 -16.61 17.00
C ASP A 165 -1.10 -16.87 17.33
N SER A 166 -1.90 -15.80 17.37
CA SER A 166 -3.35 -15.89 17.58
C SER A 166 -4.04 -16.74 16.49
N LEU A 167 -3.74 -16.48 15.21
CA LEU A 167 -4.33 -17.22 14.11
C LEU A 167 -3.85 -18.69 14.08
N VAL A 168 -2.56 -18.93 14.31
CA VAL A 168 -2.00 -20.30 14.35
C VAL A 168 -2.57 -21.10 15.52
N GLY A 169 -2.85 -20.46 16.65
CA GLY A 169 -3.50 -21.09 17.81
C GLY A 169 -4.92 -21.58 17.52
N GLN A 170 -5.61 -20.98 16.55
CA GLN A 170 -6.96 -21.39 16.13
C GLN A 170 -6.96 -22.54 15.12
N LEU A 171 -5.81 -22.85 14.51
CA LEU A 171 -5.70 -23.97 13.56
C LEU A 171 -5.75 -25.32 14.28
N SER A 172 -6.38 -26.30 13.67
CA SER A 172 -6.24 -27.71 14.08
C SER A 172 -4.80 -28.20 13.89
N GLU A 173 -4.45 -29.31 14.53
CA GLU A 173 -3.13 -29.91 14.41
C GLU A 173 -2.79 -30.27 12.96
N GLU A 174 -3.76 -30.83 12.22
CA GLU A 174 -3.59 -31.14 10.80
C GLU A 174 -3.32 -29.87 9.97
N GLN A 175 -4.06 -28.78 10.22
CA GLN A 175 -3.85 -27.50 9.54
C GLN A 175 -2.48 -26.90 9.86
N ARG A 176 -1.99 -27.02 11.11
CA ARG A 176 -0.63 -26.60 11.49
C ARG A 176 0.44 -27.41 10.75
N GLN A 177 0.27 -28.73 10.63
CA GLN A 177 1.21 -29.56 9.87
C GLN A 177 1.24 -29.17 8.38
N ARG A 178 0.07 -28.87 7.79
CA ARG A 178 -0.01 -28.35 6.42
C ARG A 178 0.67 -26.99 6.27
N LEU A 179 0.51 -26.09 7.26
CA LEU A 179 1.21 -24.80 7.30
C LEU A 179 2.73 -24.99 7.32
N VAL A 180 3.26 -25.90 8.16
CA VAL A 180 4.70 -26.20 8.21
C VAL A 180 5.22 -26.66 6.85
N LYS A 181 4.50 -27.56 6.17
CA LYS A 181 4.85 -28.00 4.80
C LYS A 181 4.84 -26.84 3.81
N LEU A 182 3.86 -25.93 3.91
CA LEU A 182 3.77 -24.76 3.04
C LEU A 182 4.94 -23.78 3.27
N LEU A 183 5.36 -23.58 4.51
CA LEU A 183 6.50 -22.73 4.89
C LEU A 183 7.84 -23.26 4.37
N GLN A 184 7.96 -24.55 4.08
CA GLN A 184 9.15 -25.15 3.50
C GLN A 184 9.24 -24.97 1.98
N GLN A 185 8.17 -24.51 1.32
CA GLN A 185 8.17 -24.33 -0.13
C GLN A 185 9.05 -23.16 -0.54
N LYS A 186 9.92 -23.39 -1.53
CA LYS A 186 10.78 -22.36 -2.08
C LYS A 186 9.98 -21.44 -3.03
N VAL A 187 9.81 -20.19 -2.63
CA VAL A 187 9.21 -19.15 -3.48
C VAL A 187 10.32 -18.26 -4.05
N MET A 188 10.44 -18.22 -5.38
CA MET A 188 11.43 -17.38 -6.05
C MET A 188 10.92 -15.93 -6.13
N PRO A 189 11.59 -14.97 -5.48
CA PRO A 189 11.12 -13.59 -5.41
C PRO A 189 11.18 -12.90 -6.77
N ILE A 190 10.38 -11.84 -6.91
CA ILE A 190 10.45 -10.89 -8.02
C ILE A 190 10.75 -9.50 -7.48
N SER A 191 11.34 -8.63 -8.29
CA SER A 191 11.54 -7.24 -7.92
C SER A 191 10.23 -6.46 -7.89
N GLU A 192 10.13 -5.48 -6.99
CA GLU A 192 8.99 -4.56 -6.90
C GLU A 192 8.72 -3.87 -8.25
N ARG A 193 9.78 -3.43 -8.94
CA ARG A 193 9.66 -2.82 -10.28
C ARG A 193 8.95 -3.74 -11.28
N LYS A 194 9.29 -5.04 -11.29
CA LYS A 194 8.67 -6.02 -12.19
C LYS A 194 7.19 -6.21 -11.84
N PHE A 195 6.87 -6.29 -10.55
CA PHE A 195 5.50 -6.38 -10.07
C PHE A 195 4.68 -5.13 -10.44
N LEU A 196 5.18 -3.94 -10.12
CA LEU A 196 4.52 -2.66 -10.41
C LEU A 196 4.26 -2.46 -11.91
N THR A 197 5.19 -2.89 -12.76
CA THR A 197 4.99 -2.89 -14.21
C THR A 197 3.81 -3.77 -14.63
N HIS A 198 3.63 -4.92 -13.99
CA HIS A 198 2.52 -5.82 -14.29
C HIS A 198 1.19 -5.27 -13.76
N PHE A 199 1.18 -4.77 -12.52
CA PHE A 199 0.02 -4.11 -11.94
C PHE A 199 -0.46 -2.93 -12.79
N ALA A 200 0.46 -2.04 -13.20
CA ALA A 200 0.15 -0.89 -14.04
C ALA A 200 -0.47 -1.27 -15.39
N LYS A 201 -0.08 -2.41 -15.97
CA LYS A 201 -0.71 -2.94 -17.20
C LYS A 201 -2.12 -3.46 -16.95
N THR A 202 -2.36 -4.03 -15.77
CA THR A 202 -3.66 -4.62 -15.40
C THR A 202 -4.70 -3.52 -15.22
N VAL A 203 -4.38 -2.46 -14.46
CA VAL A 203 -5.31 -1.34 -14.19
C VAL A 203 -5.59 -0.42 -15.38
N ARG A 204 -4.88 -0.58 -16.50
CA ARG A 204 -5.06 0.22 -17.73
C ARG A 204 -5.91 -0.45 -18.80
N ARG A 205 -6.27 -1.72 -18.60
CA ARG A 205 -7.15 -2.47 -19.51
C ARG A 205 -8.60 -2.13 -19.21
#